data_AF-A0A5P2UHN4-F1
#
_entry.id   AF-A0A5P2UHN4-F1
#
_cell.length_a   1.000
_cell.length_b   1.000
_cell.length_c   1.000
_cell.angle_alpha   90.00
_cell.angle_beta   90.00
_cell.angle_gamma   90.00
#
_symmetry.space_group_name_H-M   'P 1'
#
loop_
_entity.id
_entity.type
_entity.pdbx_description
1 polymer ?
#
loop_
_entity_poly.entity_id
_entity_poly.type
_entity_poly.pdbx_seq_one_letter_code
_entity_poly.pdbx_strand_id
1 'polypeptide(L)'
;MAHVLRHAPDRIALALLDRLGRSDPAARTYLCRDEWLPASAVTLLLRHGTDSDRHYVARNPRVVGRPLPGLPGPVRYAKHRTPPELAALLRAELGRDPADGPLTTPEVTGLLRRHGARRPRTALEVLRLPHALDPALLAAEHARRPLPPGAVEALLLVADLPPHTVRALLAPSAAPREEPAWHRPAVRAVRMGRLTHEELVGCVTPARRALLLCDLPARPGLRWTLPELAGLRTAALRALAPLGDDPRLWAELLRRAPGFPGPLPDLVAAVVAGPRGPAAPVPAAPVPAGPVPPDGALPRAVRRLAPAAVEPVGEVERELALASLAVPMETVEEDIRWVRDCLDRGLLTGTDVVRHKLPACWALDEDHWLGEVDHPDRHDRPEAVLAARAEADRLFDLALGTDPDAWWEAARTLPDFAGTLPHLLLRVTDGGSVPKPS
;
A
#
# COMPACT_ATOMS: atom_id res chain seq x y z
N MET A 1 -19.92 -4.29 0.69
CA MET A 1 -19.14 -3.28 -0.06
C MET A 1 -17.69 -3.16 0.40
N ALA A 2 -17.40 -2.84 1.67
CA ALA A 2 -16.02 -2.69 2.17
C ALA A 2 -15.10 -3.90 1.88
N HIS A 3 -15.59 -5.13 2.12
CA HIS A 3 -14.85 -6.36 1.79
C HIS A 3 -14.45 -6.43 0.31
N VAL A 4 -15.34 -6.06 -0.62
CA VAL A 4 -15.05 -6.10 -2.05
C VAL A 4 -14.09 -4.98 -2.47
N LEU A 5 -14.29 -3.75 -1.95
CA LEU A 5 -13.39 -2.63 -2.22
C LEU A 5 -11.94 -2.89 -1.77
N ARG A 6 -11.75 -3.73 -0.75
CA ARG A 6 -10.41 -4.13 -0.27
C ARG A 6 -9.59 -4.80 -1.37
N HIS A 7 -10.26 -5.52 -2.27
CA HIS A 7 -9.65 -6.34 -3.32
C HIS A 7 -9.75 -5.71 -4.71
N ALA A 8 -10.55 -4.66 -4.89
CA ALA A 8 -10.72 -4.02 -6.19
C ALA A 8 -9.44 -3.27 -6.65
N PRO A 9 -9.08 -3.32 -7.95
CA PRO A 9 -8.14 -2.37 -8.54
C PRO A 9 -8.57 -0.93 -8.33
N ASP A 10 -7.63 0.02 -8.23
CA ASP A 10 -7.95 1.40 -7.84
C ASP A 10 -9.00 2.05 -8.75
N ARG A 11 -8.90 1.81 -10.07
CA ARG A 11 -9.88 2.28 -11.06
C ARG A 11 -11.28 1.70 -10.84
N ILE A 12 -11.36 0.44 -10.42
CA ILE A 12 -12.61 -0.26 -10.14
C ILE A 12 -13.19 0.26 -8.82
N ALA A 13 -12.36 0.31 -7.77
CA ALA A 13 -12.75 0.84 -6.47
C ALA A 13 -13.32 2.27 -6.60
N LEU A 14 -12.68 3.13 -7.39
CA LEU A 14 -13.18 4.48 -7.68
C LEU A 14 -14.54 4.44 -8.39
N ALA A 15 -14.69 3.63 -9.44
CA ALA A 15 -15.97 3.49 -10.14
C ALA A 15 -17.10 2.98 -9.23
N LEU A 16 -16.82 2.03 -8.34
CA LEU A 16 -17.78 1.50 -7.36
C LEU A 16 -18.16 2.57 -6.32
N LEU A 17 -17.19 3.33 -5.81
CA LEU A 17 -17.43 4.43 -4.88
C LEU A 17 -18.32 5.50 -5.53
N ASP A 18 -18.02 5.91 -6.76
CA ASP A 18 -18.79 6.90 -7.50
C ASP A 18 -20.21 6.41 -7.85
N ARG A 19 -20.36 5.12 -8.18
CA ARG A 19 -21.67 4.50 -8.35
C ARG A 19 -22.46 4.53 -7.05
N LEU A 20 -21.86 4.11 -5.94
CA LEU A 20 -22.49 4.13 -4.61
C LEU A 20 -22.94 5.54 -4.22
N GLY A 21 -22.09 6.55 -4.44
CA GLY A 21 -22.42 7.94 -4.14
C GLY A 21 -23.60 8.48 -4.94
N ARG A 22 -23.82 7.98 -6.16
CA ARG A 22 -24.96 8.37 -7.00
C ARG A 22 -26.23 7.59 -6.68
N SER A 23 -26.11 6.28 -6.40
CA SER A 23 -27.28 5.41 -6.18
C SER A 23 -27.79 5.45 -4.75
N ASP A 24 -26.89 5.57 -3.76
CA ASP A 24 -27.20 5.57 -2.34
C ASP A 24 -26.19 6.42 -1.54
N PRO A 25 -26.42 7.75 -1.49
CA PRO A 25 -25.57 8.67 -0.71
C PRO A 25 -25.52 8.35 0.79
N ALA A 26 -26.56 7.73 1.34
CA ALA A 26 -26.61 7.34 2.74
C ALA A 26 -25.66 6.16 2.99
N ALA A 27 -25.72 5.11 2.16
CA ALA A 27 -24.77 4.00 2.23
C ALA A 27 -23.32 4.45 2.02
N ARG A 28 -23.06 5.41 1.12
CA ARG A 28 -21.72 6.01 1.00
C ARG A 28 -21.28 6.68 2.31
N THR A 29 -22.18 7.42 2.95
CA THR A 29 -21.88 8.05 4.25
C THR A 29 -21.58 7.02 5.33
N TYR A 30 -22.34 5.93 5.40
CA TYR A 30 -22.08 4.82 6.32
C TYR A 30 -20.73 4.17 6.03
N LEU A 31 -20.42 3.88 4.76
CA LEU A 31 -19.12 3.34 4.34
C LEU A 31 -17.96 4.26 4.75
N CYS A 32 -18.08 5.58 4.59
CA CYS A 32 -17.04 6.53 5.01
C CYS A 32 -16.83 6.56 6.54
N ARG A 33 -17.83 6.14 7.33
CA ARG A 33 -17.76 6.02 8.79
C ARG A 33 -17.35 4.61 9.26
N ASP A 34 -17.41 3.63 8.38
CA ASP A 34 -17.11 2.22 8.66
C ASP A 34 -15.68 2.06 9.13
N GLU A 35 -15.50 1.63 10.37
CA GLU A 35 -14.20 1.44 10.99
C GLU A 35 -13.26 0.52 10.17
N TRP A 36 -13.82 -0.34 9.32
CA TRP A 36 -13.10 -1.32 8.54
C TRP A 36 -12.89 -0.93 7.07
N LEU A 37 -13.11 0.35 6.77
CA LEU A 37 -12.86 0.92 5.45
C LEU A 37 -11.41 0.63 4.99
N PRO A 38 -11.21 -0.04 3.85
CA PRO A 38 -9.88 -0.42 3.39
C PRO A 38 -8.95 0.78 3.17
N ALA A 39 -7.66 0.62 3.45
CA ALA A 39 -6.65 1.67 3.27
C ALA A 39 -6.59 2.22 1.83
N SER A 40 -6.82 1.37 0.83
CA SER A 40 -6.97 1.78 -0.58
C SER A 40 -8.15 2.72 -0.77
N ALA A 41 -9.33 2.37 -0.25
CA ALA A 41 -10.54 3.19 -0.32
C ALA A 41 -10.37 4.53 0.43
N VAL A 42 -9.73 4.53 1.61
CA VAL A 42 -9.37 5.77 2.33
C VAL A 42 -8.54 6.70 1.44
N THR A 43 -7.50 6.15 0.80
CA THR A 43 -6.60 6.91 -0.08
C THR A 43 -7.37 7.53 -1.26
N LEU A 44 -8.26 6.75 -1.88
CA LEU A 44 -9.11 7.21 -2.98
C LEU A 44 -10.11 8.30 -2.54
N LEU A 45 -10.74 8.15 -1.37
CA LEU A 45 -11.69 9.13 -0.84
C LEU A 45 -10.99 10.44 -0.42
N LEU A 46 -9.77 10.37 0.12
CA LEU A 46 -9.00 11.58 0.42
C LEU A 46 -8.68 12.37 -0.86
N ARG A 47 -8.34 11.66 -1.95
CA ARG A 47 -7.91 12.27 -3.21
C ARG A 47 -9.05 12.73 -4.11
N HIS A 48 -10.05 11.88 -4.30
CA HIS A 48 -11.13 12.06 -5.27
C HIS A 48 -12.50 12.27 -4.63
N GLY A 49 -12.62 12.05 -3.32
CA GLY A 49 -13.87 12.26 -2.60
C GLY A 49 -14.24 13.73 -2.44
N THR A 50 -15.47 13.93 -2.00
CA THR A 50 -16.04 15.22 -1.62
C THR A 50 -15.48 15.70 -0.28
N ASP A 51 -15.74 16.96 0.08
CA ASP A 51 -15.38 17.47 1.42
C ASP A 51 -16.08 16.70 2.55
N SER A 52 -17.31 16.23 2.30
CA SER A 52 -18.04 15.37 3.23
C SER A 52 -17.36 14.02 3.43
N ASP A 53 -16.88 13.39 2.35
CA ASP A 53 -16.13 12.13 2.43
C ASP A 53 -14.87 12.31 3.28
N ARG A 54 -14.09 13.36 2.99
CA ARG A 54 -12.89 13.72 3.76
C ARG A 54 -13.22 13.98 5.23
N HIS A 55 -14.34 14.67 5.50
CA HIS A 55 -14.80 14.97 6.85
C HIS A 55 -15.13 13.71 7.67
N TYR A 56 -15.79 12.72 7.07
CA TYR A 56 -16.18 11.47 7.74
C TYR A 56 -15.00 10.52 7.90
N VAL A 57 -14.19 10.35 6.86
CA VAL A 57 -12.96 9.53 6.91
C VAL A 57 -12.00 10.04 7.99
N ALA A 58 -11.87 11.36 8.14
CA ALA A 58 -11.02 11.95 9.19
C ALA A 58 -11.51 11.67 10.63
N ARG A 59 -12.76 11.22 10.82
CA ARG A 59 -13.36 10.92 12.14
C ARG A 59 -13.46 9.42 12.44
N ASN A 60 -13.13 8.57 11.47
CA ASN A 60 -13.27 7.13 11.60
C ASN A 60 -12.23 6.56 12.59
N PRO A 61 -12.63 5.93 13.71
CA PRO A 61 -11.75 5.53 14.82
C PRO A 61 -10.68 4.47 14.49
N ARG A 62 -10.75 3.80 13.33
CA ARG A 62 -9.75 2.79 12.91
C ARG A 62 -8.95 3.20 11.68
N VAL A 63 -9.47 4.13 10.88
CA VAL A 63 -8.61 5.08 10.14
C VAL A 63 -7.81 5.95 11.15
N VAL A 64 -8.33 6.07 12.39
CA VAL A 64 -7.84 6.86 13.51
C VAL A 64 -7.31 5.98 14.65
N GLY A 65 -6.14 5.39 14.47
CA GLY A 65 -5.23 5.21 15.60
C GLY A 65 -4.71 6.57 16.12
N ARG A 66 -5.56 7.45 16.68
CA ARG A 66 -5.24 8.87 16.98
C ARG A 66 -5.06 9.68 15.68
N PRO A 67 -5.07 11.04 15.64
CA PRO A 67 -5.14 11.78 14.38
C PRO A 67 -4.00 11.34 13.45
N LEU A 68 -4.31 10.49 12.46
CA LEU A 68 -3.37 9.64 11.71
C LEU A 68 -2.33 8.91 12.63
N PRO A 69 -2.45 7.58 12.89
CA PRO A 69 -1.49 6.87 13.74
C PRO A 69 -0.06 6.97 13.19
N GLY A 70 0.77 7.73 13.90
CA GLY A 70 2.23 7.69 13.78
C GLY A 70 2.93 9.02 13.56
N LEU A 71 2.25 10.15 13.31
CA LEU A 71 2.94 11.44 13.21
C LEU A 71 2.15 12.63 13.79
N PRO A 72 2.84 13.64 14.34
CA PRO A 72 2.30 14.97 14.39
C PRO A 72 1.79 15.34 12.99
N GLY A 73 0.49 15.62 12.84
CA GLY A 73 0.05 16.42 11.69
C GLY A 73 0.85 17.73 11.66
N PRO A 74 0.83 18.49 10.55
CA PRO A 74 1.48 19.80 10.49
C PRO A 74 1.11 20.67 11.70
N VAL A 75 -0.10 20.51 12.26
CA VAL A 75 -0.56 21.14 13.50
C VAL A 75 0.29 20.80 14.74
N ARG A 76 0.68 19.55 14.98
CA ARG A 76 1.52 19.19 16.15
C ARG A 76 3.01 19.50 15.91
N TYR A 77 3.48 19.48 14.66
CA TYR A 77 4.78 20.09 14.33
C TYR A 77 4.74 21.61 14.52
N ALA A 78 3.65 22.27 14.12
CA ALA A 78 3.46 23.71 14.25
C ALA A 78 3.34 24.18 15.70
N LYS A 79 2.83 23.32 16.60
CA LYS A 79 2.83 23.53 18.05
C LYS A 79 4.24 23.59 18.66
N HIS A 80 5.24 23.02 18.00
CA HIS A 80 6.63 23.22 18.39
C HIS A 80 7.13 24.52 17.76
N ARG A 81 7.66 25.42 18.61
CA ARG A 81 8.34 26.62 18.13
C ARG A 81 9.63 26.22 17.42
N THR A 82 9.94 26.93 16.33
CA THR A 82 11.24 26.90 15.67
C THR A 82 12.33 27.16 16.72
N PRO A 83 13.35 26.29 16.86
CA PRO A 83 14.46 26.57 17.76
C PRO A 83 15.08 27.92 17.41
N PRO A 84 15.36 28.82 18.38
CA PRO A 84 15.94 30.14 18.10
C PRO A 84 17.25 30.07 17.33
N GLU A 85 18.04 29.02 17.60
CA GLU A 85 19.31 28.70 16.93
C GLU A 85 19.12 28.43 15.44
N LEU A 86 18.01 27.80 15.04
CA LEU A 86 17.71 27.53 13.63
C LEU A 86 17.45 28.84 12.88
N ALA A 87 16.76 29.81 13.49
CA ALA A 87 16.54 31.11 12.86
C ALA A 87 17.87 31.86 12.65
N ALA A 88 18.76 31.89 13.64
CA ALA A 88 20.08 32.51 13.50
C ALA A 88 20.94 31.84 12.42
N LEU A 89 20.92 30.50 12.38
CA LEU A 89 21.60 29.72 11.36
C LEU A 89 21.05 30.02 9.95
N LEU A 90 19.73 30.07 9.78
CA LEU A 90 19.10 30.38 8.49
C LEU A 90 19.44 31.80 8.02
N ARG A 91 19.50 32.79 8.92
CA ARG A 91 19.96 34.15 8.58
C ARG A 91 21.39 34.17 8.09
N ALA A 92 22.29 33.47 8.78
CA ALA A 92 23.69 33.38 8.40
C ALA A 92 23.87 32.70 7.03
N GLU A 93 23.10 31.64 6.75
CA GLU A 93 23.16 30.94 5.46
C GLU A 93 22.56 31.75 4.30
N LEU A 94 21.50 32.51 4.54
CA LEU A 94 20.82 33.31 3.51
C LEU A 94 21.46 34.71 3.32
N GLY A 95 22.24 35.19 4.28
CA GLY A 95 22.79 36.55 4.29
C GLY A 95 21.74 37.65 4.52
N ARG A 96 20.52 37.28 4.93
CA ARG A 96 19.36 38.17 5.16
C ARG A 96 18.39 37.53 6.15
N ASP A 97 17.43 38.29 6.68
CA ASP A 97 16.34 37.68 7.45
C ASP A 97 15.39 36.93 6.50
N PRO A 98 15.03 35.65 6.76
CA PRO A 98 14.01 34.96 5.99
C PRO A 98 12.62 35.63 6.05
N ALA A 99 12.39 36.55 7.00
CA ALA A 99 11.20 37.40 7.04
C ALA A 99 11.23 38.56 6.03
N ASP A 100 12.40 38.95 5.51
CA ASP A 100 12.56 40.11 4.61
C ASP A 100 12.04 39.86 3.18
N GLY A 101 11.69 38.61 2.85
CA GLY A 101 11.12 38.26 1.55
C GLY A 101 11.02 36.76 1.32
N PRO A 102 10.10 36.31 0.43
CA PRO A 102 9.86 34.89 0.20
C PRO A 102 11.10 34.17 -0.34
N LEU A 103 11.34 32.96 0.15
CA LEU A 103 12.39 32.09 -0.35
C LEU A 103 12.04 31.60 -1.77
N THR A 104 13.02 31.68 -2.66
CA THR A 104 12.97 31.10 -4.00
C THR A 104 13.10 29.57 -3.95
N THR A 105 12.70 28.89 -5.02
CA THR A 105 12.82 27.43 -5.11
C THR A 105 14.25 26.92 -4.94
N PRO A 106 15.30 27.55 -5.51
CA PRO A 106 16.69 27.16 -5.24
C PRO A 106 17.10 27.33 -3.78
N GLU A 107 16.69 28.42 -3.12
CA GLU A 107 16.98 28.65 -1.69
C GLU A 107 16.32 27.58 -0.82
N VAL A 108 15.03 27.31 -1.02
CA VAL A 108 14.29 26.26 -0.29
C VAL A 108 14.94 24.90 -0.53
N THR A 109 15.23 24.56 -1.79
CA THR A 109 15.85 23.27 -2.14
C THR A 109 17.22 23.10 -1.49
N GLY A 110 18.04 24.17 -1.49
CA GLY A 110 19.35 24.18 -0.84
C GLY A 110 19.25 23.95 0.67
N LEU A 111 18.34 24.65 1.33
CA LEU A 111 18.07 24.51 2.77
C LEU A 111 17.56 23.11 3.12
N LEU A 112 16.57 22.61 2.37
CA LEU A 112 16.03 21.27 2.54
C LEU A 112 17.09 20.19 2.39
N ARG A 113 18.03 20.35 1.45
CA ARG A 113 19.11 19.40 1.23
C ARG A 113 20.10 19.36 2.39
N ARG A 114 20.41 20.49 3.01
CA ARG A 114 21.31 20.57 4.18
C ARG A 114 20.64 20.08 5.45
N HIS A 115 19.37 20.41 5.65
CA HIS A 115 18.69 20.26 6.95
C HIS A 115 17.69 19.10 7.01
N GLY A 116 17.38 18.44 5.89
CA GLY A 116 16.36 17.40 5.78
C GLY A 116 16.84 15.96 5.93
N ALA A 117 18.07 15.72 6.41
CA ALA A 117 18.74 14.41 6.33
C ALA A 117 17.99 13.23 6.99
N ARG A 118 17.37 13.42 8.17
CA ARG A 118 16.83 12.28 8.96
C ARG A 118 15.32 12.34 9.23
N ARG A 119 14.80 13.49 9.65
CA ARG A 119 13.38 13.64 10.06
C ARG A 119 12.80 14.92 9.46
N PRO A 120 11.49 14.98 9.21
CA PRO A 120 10.88 16.11 8.52
C PRO A 120 10.86 17.39 9.36
N ARG A 121 11.15 17.35 10.66
CA ARG A 121 10.97 18.50 11.57
C ARG A 121 11.69 19.77 11.09
N THR A 122 13.01 19.73 10.88
CA THR A 122 13.76 20.92 10.45
C THR A 122 13.34 21.38 9.05
N ALA A 123 13.06 20.44 8.15
CA ALA A 123 12.53 20.73 6.82
C ALA A 123 11.14 21.40 6.88
N LEU A 124 10.27 20.99 7.81
CA LEU A 124 8.97 21.63 8.04
C LEU A 124 9.14 23.06 8.57
N GLU A 125 10.12 23.33 9.43
CA GLU A 125 10.41 24.71 9.86
C GLU A 125 10.84 25.59 8.68
N VAL A 126 11.68 25.08 7.76
CA VAL A 126 12.03 25.79 6.53
C VAL A 126 10.79 26.07 5.68
N LEU A 127 9.91 25.08 5.51
CA LEU A 127 8.68 25.22 4.72
C LEU A 127 7.59 26.07 5.41
N ARG A 128 7.76 26.47 6.67
CA ARG A 128 6.87 27.45 7.33
C ARG A 128 7.24 28.89 7.01
N LEU A 129 8.45 29.14 6.52
CA LEU A 129 8.86 30.47 6.07
C LEU A 129 8.11 30.83 4.79
N PRO A 130 7.88 32.13 4.52
CA PRO A 130 7.34 32.57 3.24
C PRO A 130 8.20 32.04 2.09
N HIS A 131 7.59 31.37 1.11
CA HIS A 131 8.32 30.80 -0.02
C HIS A 131 7.45 30.73 -1.28
N ALA A 132 8.12 30.75 -2.44
CA ALA A 132 7.55 30.48 -3.74
C ALA A 132 8.21 29.22 -4.32
N LEU A 133 7.44 28.13 -4.37
CA LEU A 133 7.86 26.85 -4.93
C LEU A 133 7.36 26.71 -6.37
N ASP A 134 8.29 26.61 -7.31
CA ASP A 134 8.07 26.13 -8.67
C ASP A 134 8.23 24.59 -8.67
N PRO A 135 7.13 23.83 -8.87
CA PRO A 135 7.18 22.37 -8.82
C PRO A 135 8.05 21.73 -9.91
N ALA A 136 8.19 22.36 -11.08
CA ALA A 136 8.99 21.84 -12.18
C ALA A 136 10.48 22.02 -11.88
N LEU A 137 10.88 23.20 -11.38
CA LEU A 137 12.25 23.46 -10.94
C LEU A 137 12.64 22.57 -9.75
N LEU A 138 11.75 22.38 -8.77
CA LEU A 138 11.97 21.47 -7.64
C LEU A 138 12.25 20.03 -8.13
N ALA A 139 11.43 19.52 -9.06
CA ALA A 139 11.62 18.19 -9.64
C ALA A 139 12.96 18.07 -10.39
N ALA A 140 13.33 19.10 -11.19
CA ALA A 140 14.59 19.13 -11.93
C ALA A 140 15.83 19.19 -11.00
N GLU A 141 15.76 19.95 -9.92
CA GLU A 141 16.80 20.00 -8.88
C GLU A 141 16.92 18.67 -8.12
N HIS A 142 15.79 18.04 -7.79
CA HIS A 142 15.77 16.72 -7.15
C HIS A 142 16.37 15.64 -8.05
N ALA A 143 16.04 15.64 -9.34
CA ALA A 143 16.59 14.70 -10.30
C ALA A 143 18.12 14.83 -10.44
N ARG A 144 18.63 16.06 -10.45
CA ARG A 144 20.08 16.34 -10.51
C ARG A 144 20.81 15.95 -9.23
N ARG A 145 20.24 16.31 -8.07
CA ARG A 145 20.80 15.99 -6.75
C ARG A 145 19.67 15.70 -5.77
N PRO A 146 19.39 14.41 -5.49
CA PRO A 146 18.26 14.00 -4.66
C PRO A 146 18.21 14.74 -3.32
N LEU A 147 17.00 15.10 -2.94
CA LEU A 147 16.69 15.59 -1.61
C LEU A 147 16.73 14.42 -0.62
N PRO A 148 17.17 14.66 0.62
CA PRO A 148 17.15 13.63 1.65
C PRO A 148 15.70 13.22 2.01
N PRO A 149 15.47 11.99 2.52
CA PRO A 149 14.13 11.47 2.79
C PRO A 149 13.29 12.37 3.71
N GLY A 150 13.89 13.00 4.72
CA GLY A 150 13.18 13.89 5.63
C GLY A 150 12.68 15.17 4.96
N ALA A 151 13.41 15.70 3.97
CA ALA A 151 12.96 16.84 3.17
C ALA A 151 11.81 16.44 2.24
N VAL A 152 11.92 15.29 1.57
CA VAL A 152 10.84 14.78 0.71
C VAL A 152 9.57 14.51 1.54
N GLU A 153 9.70 13.89 2.71
CA GLU A 153 8.58 13.67 3.62
C GLU A 153 7.92 15.00 4.04
N ALA A 154 8.70 16.04 4.33
CA ALA A 154 8.18 17.35 4.68
C ALA A 154 7.44 18.03 3.51
N LEU A 155 7.99 17.98 2.30
CA LEU A 155 7.33 18.50 1.10
C LEU A 155 5.99 17.81 0.85
N LEU A 156 5.93 16.48 0.96
CA LEU A 156 4.69 15.71 0.78
C LEU A 156 3.63 16.01 1.87
N LEU A 157 4.06 16.50 3.03
CA LEU A 157 3.18 16.85 4.15
C LEU A 157 2.50 18.22 3.99
N VAL A 158 3.22 19.24 3.49
CA VAL A 158 2.73 20.63 3.56
C VAL A 158 2.67 21.35 2.23
N ALA A 159 3.44 20.94 1.23
CA ALA A 159 3.41 21.58 -0.07
C ALA A 159 2.25 21.04 -0.90
N ASP A 160 1.52 21.92 -1.56
CA ASP A 160 0.51 21.51 -2.53
C ASP A 160 1.16 21.24 -3.89
N LEU A 161 1.74 20.04 -4.00
CA LEU A 161 2.50 19.63 -5.17
C LEU A 161 1.60 18.91 -6.19
N PRO A 162 1.76 19.20 -7.49
CA PRO A 162 1.05 18.48 -8.53
C PRO A 162 1.52 17.00 -8.59
N PRO A 163 0.67 16.07 -9.08
CA PRO A 163 0.97 14.64 -9.04
C PRO A 163 2.29 14.23 -9.70
N HIS A 164 2.68 14.89 -10.79
CA HIS A 164 3.93 14.59 -11.49
C HIS A 164 5.17 14.91 -10.64
N THR A 165 5.14 16.00 -9.86
CA THR A 165 6.22 16.37 -8.95
C THR A 165 6.31 15.40 -7.78
N VAL A 166 5.16 14.95 -7.24
CA VAL A 166 5.13 13.91 -6.19
C VAL A 166 5.81 12.63 -6.68
N ARG A 167 5.50 12.17 -7.89
CA ARG A 167 6.13 10.98 -8.50
C ARG A 167 7.63 11.19 -8.70
N ALA A 168 8.04 12.36 -9.21
CA ALA A 168 9.46 12.69 -9.40
C ALA A 168 10.27 12.68 -8.09
N LEU A 169 9.67 13.12 -6.97
CA LEU A 169 10.30 13.10 -5.65
C LEU A 169 10.50 11.68 -5.07
N LEU A 170 9.74 10.69 -5.56
CA LEU A 170 9.88 9.28 -5.18
C LEU A 170 10.69 8.45 -6.18
N ALA A 171 11.09 9.07 -7.29
CA ALA A 171 11.82 8.45 -8.39
C ALA A 171 13.19 9.13 -8.66
N PRO A 172 14.08 9.25 -7.66
CA PRO A 172 15.35 9.95 -7.85
C PRO A 172 16.24 9.22 -8.86
N SER A 173 16.76 9.96 -9.84
CA SER A 173 17.63 9.45 -10.92
C SER A 173 18.98 8.92 -10.40
N ALA A 174 19.56 9.59 -9.40
CA ALA A 174 20.74 9.09 -8.71
C ALA A 174 20.30 8.22 -7.52
N ALA A 175 20.80 6.99 -7.41
CA ALA A 175 20.56 6.13 -6.27
C ALA A 175 21.49 6.53 -5.12
N PRO A 176 21.06 7.33 -4.11
CA PRO A 176 21.84 7.44 -2.89
C PRO A 176 21.98 6.05 -2.28
N ARG A 177 23.10 5.81 -1.58
CA ARG A 177 23.18 4.71 -0.60
C ARG A 177 21.88 4.71 0.20
N GLU A 178 21.25 3.55 0.37
CA GLU A 178 19.93 3.48 1.00
C GLU A 178 20.00 4.02 2.42
N GLU A 179 19.61 5.29 2.56
CA GLU A 179 19.69 5.99 3.83
C GLU A 179 18.69 5.38 4.82
N PRO A 180 18.99 5.43 6.13
CA PRO A 180 18.02 5.10 7.14
C PRO A 180 16.70 5.85 6.88
N ALA A 181 15.60 5.11 6.84
CA ALA A 181 14.25 5.65 6.67
C ALA A 181 13.88 6.18 5.26
N TRP A 182 14.57 5.70 4.21
CA TRP A 182 14.23 5.95 2.80
C TRP A 182 12.76 5.65 2.42
N HIS A 183 12.09 4.73 3.12
CA HIS A 183 10.71 4.32 2.84
C HIS A 183 9.67 5.33 3.35
N ARG A 184 10.05 6.23 4.27
CA ARG A 184 9.09 7.13 4.93
C ARG A 184 8.33 8.04 3.96
N PRO A 185 8.97 8.66 2.94
CA PRO A 185 8.25 9.41 1.90
C PRO A 185 7.16 8.60 1.18
N ALA A 186 7.43 7.33 0.86
CA ALA A 186 6.46 6.46 0.19
C ALA A 186 5.24 6.18 1.08
N VAL A 187 5.47 5.79 2.34
CA VAL A 187 4.40 5.61 3.33
C VAL A 187 3.60 6.90 3.51
N ARG A 188 4.28 8.05 3.51
CA ARG A 188 3.66 9.36 3.66
C ARG A 188 2.80 9.74 2.45
N ALA A 189 3.27 9.50 1.24
CA ALA A 189 2.53 9.80 0.02
C ALA A 189 1.18 9.07 -0.01
N VAL A 190 1.16 7.78 0.35
CA VAL A 190 -0.07 6.98 0.39
C VAL A 190 -1.03 7.48 1.46
N ARG A 191 -0.56 7.63 2.72
CA ARG A 191 -1.41 8.08 3.83
C ARG A 191 -1.99 9.48 3.68
N MET A 192 -1.36 10.33 2.86
CA MET A 192 -1.83 11.68 2.57
C MET A 192 -2.72 11.74 1.32
N GLY A 193 -3.08 10.60 0.71
CA GLY A 193 -3.86 10.59 -0.53
C GLY A 193 -3.11 11.16 -1.74
N ARG A 194 -1.77 11.31 -1.66
CA ARG A 194 -0.97 11.87 -2.76
C ARG A 194 -0.70 10.83 -3.85
N LEU A 195 -0.61 9.56 -3.48
CA LEU A 195 -0.51 8.42 -4.38
C LEU A 195 -1.34 7.26 -3.86
N THR A 196 -1.82 6.41 -4.76
CA THR A 196 -2.35 5.09 -4.40
C THR A 196 -1.22 4.06 -4.26
N HIS A 197 -1.54 2.85 -3.79
CA HIS A 197 -0.58 1.74 -3.74
C HIS A 197 -0.12 1.34 -5.15
N GLU A 198 -1.04 1.29 -6.14
CA GLU A 198 -0.72 0.97 -7.54
C GLU A 198 0.19 2.03 -8.16
N GLU A 199 -0.10 3.32 -7.96
CA GLU A 199 0.76 4.39 -8.46
C GLU A 199 2.14 4.37 -7.81
N LEU A 200 2.23 4.08 -6.51
CA LEU A 200 3.49 3.98 -5.81
C LEU A 200 4.37 2.87 -6.41
N VAL A 201 3.81 1.68 -6.65
CA VAL A 201 4.51 0.56 -7.32
C VAL A 201 4.92 0.94 -8.74
N GLY A 202 4.05 1.67 -9.46
CA GLY A 202 4.28 2.10 -10.83
C GLY A 202 5.28 3.23 -11.00
N CYS A 203 5.62 4.00 -9.95
CA CYS A 203 6.50 5.16 -10.08
C CYS A 203 7.77 5.11 -9.21
N VAL A 204 7.83 4.31 -8.15
CA VAL A 204 9.00 4.30 -7.28
C VAL A 204 10.20 3.71 -8.01
N THR A 205 11.34 4.41 -7.97
CA THR A 205 12.58 3.94 -8.59
C THR A 205 13.74 3.96 -7.60
N PRO A 206 14.72 3.05 -7.73
CA PRO A 206 14.75 1.90 -8.64
C PRO A 206 13.74 0.79 -8.27
N ALA A 207 13.41 -0.09 -9.21
CA ALA A 207 12.40 -1.16 -9.06
C ALA A 207 12.55 -1.98 -7.77
N ARG A 208 13.79 -2.25 -7.33
CA ARG A 208 14.06 -2.94 -6.06
C ARG A 208 13.38 -2.28 -4.85
N ARG A 209 13.16 -0.95 -4.86
CA ARG A 209 12.48 -0.25 -3.77
C ARG A 209 11.02 -0.66 -3.67
N ALA A 210 10.33 -0.87 -4.79
CA ALA A 210 8.95 -1.35 -4.77
C ALA A 210 8.87 -2.73 -4.11
N LEU A 211 9.81 -3.63 -4.43
CA LEU A 211 9.94 -4.95 -3.81
C LEU A 211 10.26 -4.85 -2.31
N LEU A 212 11.23 -4.01 -1.92
CA LEU A 212 11.62 -3.83 -0.51
C LEU A 212 10.51 -3.16 0.33
N LEU A 213 9.67 -2.30 -0.25
CA LEU A 213 8.53 -1.72 0.46
C LEU A 213 7.51 -2.80 0.89
N CYS A 214 7.46 -3.94 0.20
CA CYS A 214 6.61 -5.08 0.52
C CYS A 214 7.13 -5.94 1.70
N ASP A 215 8.35 -5.67 2.17
CA ASP A 215 8.98 -6.42 3.26
C ASP A 215 9.90 -5.51 4.10
N LEU A 216 9.31 -4.45 4.67
CA LEU A 216 10.06 -3.54 5.53
C LEU A 216 10.45 -4.22 6.86
N PRO A 217 11.70 -4.07 7.33
CA PRO A 217 12.13 -4.66 8.58
C PRO A 217 11.33 -4.09 9.77
N ALA A 218 11.06 -4.94 10.77
CA ALA A 218 10.37 -4.56 12.00
C ALA A 218 11.23 -3.61 12.85
N ARG A 219 11.17 -2.31 12.53
CA ARG A 219 11.84 -1.23 13.26
C ARG A 219 10.79 -0.26 13.83
N PRO A 220 11.08 0.41 14.97
CA PRO A 220 10.21 1.47 15.48
C PRO A 220 10.21 2.67 14.51
N GLY A 221 9.03 3.18 14.16
CA GLY A 221 8.89 4.34 13.27
C GLY A 221 7.64 4.33 12.39
N LEU A 222 7.61 5.25 11.41
CA LEU A 222 6.57 5.28 10.37
C LEU A 222 6.76 4.08 9.45
N ARG A 223 5.76 3.21 9.40
CA ARG A 223 5.73 1.98 8.61
C ARG A 223 4.29 1.68 8.20
N TRP A 224 4.11 0.75 7.28
CA TRP A 224 2.81 0.22 6.93
C TRP A 224 2.12 -0.40 8.15
N THR A 225 0.82 -0.16 8.30
CA THR A 225 -0.06 -1.05 9.06
C THR A 225 -0.23 -2.36 8.27
N LEU A 226 -0.75 -3.42 8.89
CA LEU A 226 -0.98 -4.67 8.15
C LEU A 226 -1.93 -4.47 6.97
N PRO A 227 -3.06 -3.73 7.08
CA PRO A 227 -3.91 -3.47 5.94
C PRO A 227 -3.23 -2.71 4.80
N GLU A 228 -2.36 -1.73 5.11
CA GLU A 228 -1.58 -0.99 4.10
C GLU A 228 -0.53 -1.89 3.44
N LEU A 229 0.16 -2.73 4.22
CA LEU A 229 1.15 -3.67 3.71
C LEU A 229 0.50 -4.67 2.75
N ALA A 230 -0.68 -5.16 3.10
CA ALA A 230 -1.44 -6.03 2.21
C ALA A 230 -1.82 -5.32 0.91
N GLY A 231 -2.37 -4.11 0.98
CA GLY A 231 -2.71 -3.32 -0.22
C GLY A 231 -1.51 -3.04 -1.11
N LEU A 232 -0.34 -2.77 -0.52
CA LEU A 232 0.91 -2.65 -1.26
C LEU A 232 1.32 -3.96 -1.93
N ARG A 233 1.25 -5.10 -1.21
CA ARG A 233 1.58 -6.42 -1.76
C ARG A 233 0.64 -6.80 -2.90
N THR A 234 -0.65 -6.53 -2.78
CA THR A 234 -1.63 -6.72 -3.86
C THR A 234 -1.25 -5.92 -5.10
N ALA A 235 -0.92 -4.63 -4.95
CA ALA A 235 -0.47 -3.79 -6.05
C ALA A 235 0.82 -4.32 -6.70
N ALA A 236 1.78 -4.78 -5.89
CA ALA A 236 3.01 -5.40 -6.39
C ALA A 236 2.75 -6.73 -7.11
N LEU A 237 1.89 -7.59 -6.58
CA LEU A 237 1.51 -8.87 -7.20
C LEU A 237 0.82 -8.65 -8.54
N ARG A 238 -0.05 -7.65 -8.68
CA ARG A 238 -0.63 -7.26 -9.98
C ARG A 238 0.44 -6.83 -10.98
N ALA A 239 1.42 -6.03 -10.55
CA ALA A 239 2.54 -5.65 -11.41
C ALA A 239 3.43 -6.85 -11.79
N LEU A 240 3.51 -7.87 -10.94
CA LEU A 240 4.28 -9.10 -11.12
C LEU A 240 3.51 -10.22 -11.84
N ALA A 241 2.19 -10.07 -12.04
CA ALA A 241 1.33 -11.08 -12.67
C ALA A 241 1.87 -11.62 -14.01
N PRO A 242 2.51 -10.81 -14.88
CA PRO A 242 3.11 -11.32 -16.13
C PRO A 242 4.22 -12.37 -15.93
N LEU A 243 4.81 -12.51 -14.74
CA LEU A 243 5.79 -13.56 -14.44
C LEU A 243 5.13 -14.93 -14.28
N GLY A 244 3.83 -14.97 -13.94
CA GLY A 244 3.11 -16.20 -13.60
C GLY A 244 3.82 -17.00 -12.50
N ASP A 245 3.72 -18.33 -12.62
CA ASP A 245 4.35 -19.28 -11.70
C ASP A 245 5.73 -19.77 -12.20
N ASP A 246 6.32 -19.15 -13.24
CA ASP A 246 7.59 -19.63 -13.81
C ASP A 246 8.80 -19.29 -12.91
N PRO A 247 9.41 -20.27 -12.22
CA PRO A 247 10.51 -20.01 -11.30
C PRO A 247 11.73 -19.38 -11.98
N ARG A 248 11.90 -19.53 -13.30
CA ARG A 248 13.00 -18.93 -14.07
C ARG A 248 12.83 -17.42 -14.20
N LEU A 249 11.60 -16.95 -14.40
CA LEU A 249 11.28 -15.53 -14.49
C LEU A 249 11.44 -14.85 -13.12
N TRP A 250 11.01 -15.50 -12.04
CA TRP A 250 11.26 -15.04 -10.67
C TRP A 250 12.75 -14.95 -10.34
N ALA A 251 13.56 -15.93 -10.78
CA ALA A 251 15.01 -15.89 -10.63
C ALA A 251 15.65 -14.74 -11.44
N GLU A 252 15.19 -14.47 -12.67
CA GLU A 252 15.67 -13.36 -13.49
C GLU A 252 15.29 -11.99 -12.90
N LEU A 253 14.07 -11.85 -12.36
CA LEU A 253 13.64 -10.67 -11.62
C LEU A 253 14.62 -10.36 -10.48
N LEU A 254 14.94 -11.37 -9.66
CA LEU A 254 15.86 -11.22 -8.53
C LEU A 254 17.28 -10.83 -8.99
N ARG A 255 17.75 -11.36 -10.12
CA ARG A 255 19.05 -11.00 -10.71
C ARG A 255 19.09 -9.55 -11.20
N ARG A 256 18.03 -9.09 -11.87
CA ARG A 256 17.98 -7.75 -12.51
C ARG A 256 17.59 -6.62 -11.58
N ALA A 257 16.77 -6.88 -10.56
CA ALA A 257 16.20 -5.85 -9.69
C ALA A 257 17.23 -4.89 -9.05
N PRO A 258 18.41 -5.32 -8.55
CA PRO A 258 19.37 -4.42 -7.91
C PRO A 258 19.86 -3.28 -8.81
N GLY A 259 20.05 -3.55 -10.11
CA GLY A 259 20.62 -2.62 -11.09
C GLY A 259 19.60 -1.95 -12.01
N PHE A 260 18.32 -2.29 -11.91
CA PHE A 260 17.30 -1.75 -12.80
C PHE A 260 16.84 -0.35 -12.35
N PRO A 261 17.06 0.71 -13.16
CA PRO A 261 16.81 2.09 -12.74
C PRO A 261 15.33 2.51 -12.82
N GLY A 262 14.52 1.81 -13.64
CA GLY A 262 13.10 2.10 -13.81
C GLY A 262 12.23 1.53 -12.68
N PRO A 263 10.90 1.73 -12.75
CA PRO A 263 9.92 1.19 -11.82
C PRO A 263 9.71 -0.32 -11.99
N LEU A 264 8.96 -0.94 -11.08
CA LEU A 264 8.74 -2.39 -11.09
C LEU A 264 8.07 -2.92 -12.37
N PRO A 265 7.01 -2.29 -12.92
CA PRO A 265 6.38 -2.78 -14.15
C PRO A 265 7.35 -2.84 -15.35
N ASP A 266 8.23 -1.85 -15.48
CA ASP A 266 9.23 -1.82 -16.56
C ASP A 266 10.26 -2.94 -16.40
N LEU A 267 10.65 -3.26 -15.15
CA LEU A 267 11.50 -4.40 -14.86
C LEU A 267 10.82 -5.71 -15.26
N VAL A 268 9.54 -5.89 -14.89
CA VAL A 268 8.78 -7.10 -15.24
C VAL A 268 8.68 -7.25 -16.76
N ALA A 269 8.33 -6.18 -17.48
CA ALA A 269 8.30 -6.18 -18.94
C ALA A 269 9.66 -6.58 -19.55
N ALA A 270 10.77 -6.06 -19.01
CA ALA A 270 12.11 -6.41 -19.47
C ALA A 270 12.50 -7.86 -19.16
N VAL A 271 12.02 -8.43 -18.05
CA VAL A 271 12.24 -9.84 -17.68
C VAL A 271 11.45 -10.76 -18.62
N VAL A 272 10.17 -10.47 -18.85
CA VAL A 272 9.28 -11.24 -19.72
C VAL A 272 9.73 -11.19 -21.19
N ALA A 273 10.20 -10.04 -21.67
CA ALA A 273 10.75 -9.90 -23.03
C ALA A 273 12.07 -10.67 -23.25
N GLY A 274 12.74 -11.09 -22.18
CA GLY A 274 14.01 -11.80 -22.22
C GLY A 274 15.19 -10.94 -22.72
N PRO A 275 16.39 -11.53 -22.86
CA PRO A 275 17.63 -10.82 -23.24
C PRO A 275 17.66 -10.26 -24.68
N ARG A 276 16.60 -10.44 -25.47
CA ARG A 276 16.50 -9.98 -26.89
C ARG A 276 15.47 -8.88 -27.12
N GLY A 277 14.78 -8.38 -26.09
CA GLY A 277 13.90 -7.23 -26.20
C GLY A 277 14.67 -5.93 -26.52
N PRO A 278 14.02 -4.90 -27.09
CA PRO A 278 14.68 -3.64 -27.41
C PRO A 278 15.25 -3.03 -26.12
N ALA A 279 16.57 -2.92 -26.05
CA ALA A 279 17.23 -2.24 -24.94
C ALA A 279 16.78 -0.78 -24.94
N ALA A 280 15.99 -0.38 -23.94
CA ALA A 280 15.85 1.03 -23.62
C ALA A 280 17.27 1.62 -23.44
N PRO A 281 17.54 2.85 -23.90
CA PRO A 281 18.89 3.41 -23.86
C PRO A 281 19.32 3.58 -22.41
N VAL A 282 20.15 2.66 -21.93
CA VAL A 282 20.89 2.82 -20.67
C VAL A 282 22.06 3.74 -20.97
N PRO A 283 22.19 4.93 -20.36
CA PRO A 283 23.46 5.61 -20.34
C PRO A 283 24.40 4.75 -19.51
N ALA A 284 25.35 4.09 -20.18
CA ALA A 284 26.41 3.33 -19.54
C ALA A 284 27.36 4.29 -18.82
N ALA A 285 27.03 4.62 -17.57
CA ALA A 285 28.03 5.02 -16.59
C ALA A 285 28.26 3.81 -15.68
N PRO A 286 29.52 3.36 -15.48
CA PRO A 286 29.80 2.36 -14.47
C PRO A 286 29.43 2.97 -13.11
N VAL A 287 28.29 2.58 -12.56
CA VAL A 287 27.97 2.89 -11.17
C VAL A 287 28.98 2.09 -10.36
N PRO A 288 29.89 2.73 -9.60
CA PRO A 288 30.81 1.99 -8.75
C PRO A 288 29.97 1.10 -7.86
N ALA A 289 30.31 -0.19 -7.81
CA ALA A 289 29.69 -1.15 -6.91
C ALA A 289 29.83 -0.62 -5.48
N GLY A 290 28.81 0.13 -5.04
CA GLY A 290 28.66 0.47 -3.65
C GLY A 290 28.56 -0.82 -2.87
N PRO A 291 28.94 -0.83 -1.58
CA PRO A 291 28.86 -2.02 -0.76
C PRO A 291 27.46 -2.61 -0.91
N VAL A 292 27.41 -3.85 -1.39
CA VAL A 292 26.20 -4.68 -1.42
C VAL A 292 25.62 -4.58 -0.01
N PRO A 293 24.36 -4.13 0.16
CA PRO A 293 23.79 -4.11 1.50
C PRO A 293 23.94 -5.52 2.07
N PRO A 294 24.46 -5.67 3.29
CA PRO A 294 24.40 -6.96 3.94
C PRO A 294 22.91 -7.32 4.05
N ASP A 295 22.65 -8.62 4.01
CA ASP A 295 21.35 -9.25 4.25
C ASP A 295 20.47 -9.46 3.01
N GLY A 296 20.04 -10.71 2.83
CA GLY A 296 19.10 -11.17 1.81
C GLY A 296 17.67 -10.61 1.98
N ALA A 297 17.51 -9.31 2.22
CA ALA A 297 16.23 -8.61 2.29
C ALA A 297 15.51 -8.62 0.95
N LEU A 298 16.19 -8.33 -0.16
CA LEU A 298 15.58 -8.41 -1.49
C LEU A 298 15.18 -9.85 -1.86
N PRO A 299 16.05 -10.88 -1.73
CA PRO A 299 15.64 -12.28 -1.88
C PRO A 299 14.45 -12.68 -1.00
N ARG A 300 14.39 -12.19 0.26
CA ARG A 300 13.27 -12.45 1.18
C ARG A 300 11.97 -11.78 0.72
N ALA A 301 12.04 -10.53 0.31
CA ALA A 301 10.90 -9.78 -0.22
C ALA A 301 10.33 -10.47 -1.47
N VAL A 302 11.19 -10.86 -2.41
CA VAL A 302 10.80 -11.60 -3.61
C VAL A 302 10.20 -12.96 -3.25
N ARG A 303 10.81 -13.71 -2.32
CA ARG A 303 10.27 -15.01 -1.87
C ARG A 303 8.88 -14.87 -1.24
N ARG A 304 8.63 -13.78 -0.50
CA ARG A 304 7.32 -13.51 0.09
C ARG A 304 6.26 -13.19 -0.98
N LEU A 305 6.66 -12.62 -2.12
CA LEU A 305 5.76 -12.30 -3.22
C LEU A 305 5.58 -13.46 -4.22
N ALA A 306 6.58 -14.34 -4.32
CA ALA A 306 6.50 -15.49 -5.20
C ALA A 306 5.36 -16.43 -4.77
N PRO A 307 4.64 -17.02 -5.73
CA PRO A 307 3.69 -18.09 -5.48
C PRO A 307 4.37 -19.20 -4.66
N ALA A 308 3.88 -19.45 -3.45
CA ALA A 308 4.40 -20.53 -2.61
C ALA A 308 3.52 -21.77 -2.78
N ALA A 309 4.14 -22.90 -3.10
CA ALA A 309 3.54 -24.20 -2.79
C ALA A 309 3.66 -24.38 -1.27
N VAL A 310 2.61 -24.04 -0.53
CA VAL A 310 2.55 -24.38 0.90
C VAL A 310 2.25 -25.88 0.96
N GLU A 311 3.21 -26.68 1.42
CA GLU A 311 2.94 -28.08 1.77
C GLU A 311 2.26 -28.11 3.14
N PRO A 312 0.99 -28.54 3.23
CA PRO A 312 0.32 -28.62 4.51
C PRO A 312 0.83 -29.78 5.37
N VAL A 313 0.62 -29.69 6.69
CA VAL A 313 1.02 -30.70 7.67
C VAL A 313 -0.24 -31.44 8.18
N GLY A 314 -0.17 -32.78 8.32
CA GLY A 314 -1.23 -33.62 8.87
C GLY A 314 -2.37 -33.87 7.88
N GLU A 315 -2.32 -34.99 7.14
CA GLU A 315 -3.25 -35.25 6.02
C GLU A 315 -4.71 -35.38 6.48
N VAL A 316 -4.99 -36.18 7.51
CA VAL A 316 -6.38 -36.46 7.94
C VAL A 316 -6.97 -35.30 8.74
N GLU A 317 -6.23 -34.75 9.69
CA GLU A 317 -6.68 -33.63 10.52
C GLU A 317 -6.96 -32.38 9.69
N ARG A 318 -6.19 -32.16 8.62
CA ARG A 318 -6.43 -31.07 7.68
C ARG A 318 -7.69 -31.28 6.86
N GLU A 319 -7.92 -32.46 6.29
CA GLU A 319 -9.13 -32.73 5.51
C GLU A 319 -10.39 -32.53 6.37
N LEU A 320 -10.36 -32.98 7.63
CA LEU A 320 -11.42 -32.71 8.59
C LEU A 320 -11.59 -31.21 8.84
N ALA A 321 -10.49 -30.46 9.02
CA ALA A 321 -10.55 -29.01 9.19
C ALA A 321 -11.12 -28.29 7.95
N LEU A 322 -10.74 -28.70 6.73
CA LEU A 322 -11.28 -28.14 5.49
C LEU A 322 -12.78 -28.40 5.37
N ALA A 323 -13.24 -29.61 5.70
CA ALA A 323 -14.66 -29.94 5.72
C ALA A 323 -15.43 -29.11 6.77
N SER A 324 -14.84 -28.89 7.94
CA SER A 324 -15.45 -28.08 9.01
C SER A 324 -15.62 -26.61 8.65
N LEU A 325 -14.78 -26.02 7.78
CA LEU A 325 -14.97 -24.64 7.31
C LEU A 325 -16.30 -24.42 6.57
N ALA A 326 -16.84 -25.48 5.96
CA ALA A 326 -18.12 -25.46 5.26
C ALA A 326 -19.33 -25.69 6.18
N VAL A 327 -19.13 -25.81 7.49
CA VAL A 327 -20.19 -25.99 8.47
C VAL A 327 -20.16 -24.81 9.44
N PRO A 328 -21.18 -23.91 9.44
CA PRO A 328 -21.29 -22.88 10.45
C PRO A 328 -21.43 -23.52 11.84
N MET A 329 -20.60 -23.10 12.79
CA MET A 329 -20.73 -23.52 14.19
C MET A 329 -21.97 -22.90 14.84
N GLU A 330 -22.40 -23.45 15.99
CA GLU A 330 -23.60 -22.99 16.72
C GLU A 330 -23.50 -21.52 17.14
N THR A 331 -22.29 -21.07 17.48
CA THR A 331 -22.01 -19.68 17.84
C THR A 331 -20.86 -19.09 17.02
N VAL A 332 -20.90 -17.78 16.80
CA VAL A 332 -19.83 -17.04 16.12
C VAL A 332 -18.53 -17.16 16.93
N GLU A 333 -18.59 -17.06 18.25
CA GLU A 333 -17.42 -17.12 19.11
C GLU A 333 -16.69 -18.47 19.05
N GLU A 334 -17.43 -19.57 18.91
CA GLU A 334 -16.86 -20.90 18.70
C GLU A 334 -16.23 -21.06 17.34
N ASP A 335 -16.90 -20.55 16.30
CA ASP A 335 -16.37 -20.53 14.94
C ASP A 335 -15.01 -19.82 14.89
N ILE A 336 -14.94 -18.62 15.47
CA ILE A 336 -13.72 -17.81 15.56
C ILE A 336 -12.63 -18.57 16.32
N ARG A 337 -12.94 -19.09 17.51
CA ARG A 337 -11.97 -19.81 18.35
C ARG A 337 -11.40 -21.03 17.63
N TRP A 338 -12.25 -21.78 16.94
CA TRP A 338 -11.87 -23.00 16.23
C TRP A 338 -10.99 -22.70 15.00
N VAL A 339 -11.35 -21.70 14.18
CA VAL A 339 -10.51 -21.30 13.03
C VAL A 339 -9.14 -20.81 13.52
N ARG A 340 -9.10 -20.04 14.62
CA ARG A 340 -7.83 -19.60 15.22
C ARG A 340 -6.96 -20.77 15.68
N ASP A 341 -7.51 -21.76 16.36
CA ASP A 341 -6.77 -22.97 16.79
C ASP A 341 -6.17 -23.71 15.60
N CYS A 342 -6.95 -23.87 14.52
CA CYS A 342 -6.49 -24.54 13.30
C CYS A 342 -5.34 -23.77 12.62
N LEU A 343 -5.39 -22.44 12.60
CA LEU A 343 -4.31 -21.59 12.09
C LEU A 343 -3.06 -21.66 12.99
N ASP A 344 -3.23 -21.68 14.32
CA ASP A 344 -2.13 -21.80 15.28
C ASP A 344 -1.37 -23.12 15.15
N ARG A 345 -2.12 -24.19 14.89
CA ARG A 345 -1.58 -25.53 14.71
C ARG A 345 -1.05 -25.78 13.29
N GLY A 346 -1.24 -24.83 12.37
CA GLY A 346 -0.85 -24.96 10.97
C GLY A 346 -1.69 -25.97 10.18
N LEU A 347 -2.86 -26.38 10.70
CA LEU A 347 -3.80 -27.27 10.00
C LEU A 347 -4.47 -26.55 8.83
N LEU A 348 -4.75 -25.25 9.01
CA LEU A 348 -5.30 -24.36 8.00
C LEU A 348 -4.33 -23.21 7.69
N THR A 349 -4.48 -22.64 6.50
CA THR A 349 -3.84 -21.41 6.05
C THR A 349 -4.91 -20.35 5.78
N GLY A 350 -4.50 -19.08 5.64
CA GLY A 350 -5.43 -18.02 5.20
C GLY A 350 -6.08 -18.30 3.84
N THR A 351 -5.35 -18.96 2.93
CA THR A 351 -5.87 -19.41 1.63
C THR A 351 -7.03 -20.40 1.80
N ASP A 352 -6.91 -21.33 2.75
CA ASP A 352 -7.96 -22.32 3.01
C ASP A 352 -9.25 -21.68 3.51
N VAL A 353 -9.12 -20.73 4.45
CA VAL A 353 -10.27 -19.97 4.95
C VAL A 353 -10.97 -19.25 3.81
N VAL A 354 -10.23 -18.55 2.95
CA VAL A 354 -10.82 -17.81 1.81
C VAL A 354 -11.55 -18.73 0.82
N ARG A 355 -11.03 -19.93 0.57
CA ARG A 355 -11.63 -20.87 -0.39
C ARG A 355 -12.85 -21.61 0.16
N HIS A 356 -12.79 -22.01 1.43
CA HIS A 356 -13.70 -23.02 1.97
C HIS A 356 -14.65 -22.49 3.04
N LYS A 357 -14.39 -21.31 3.63
CA LYS A 357 -15.25 -20.77 4.68
C LYS A 357 -16.62 -20.35 4.17
N LEU A 358 -17.65 -20.78 4.89
CA LEU A 358 -19.04 -20.34 4.73
C LEU A 358 -19.50 -19.47 5.91
N PRO A 359 -20.34 -18.44 5.65
CA PRO A 359 -20.59 -17.81 4.35
C PRO A 359 -19.39 -17.00 3.82
N ALA A 360 -19.38 -16.69 2.52
CA ALA A 360 -18.30 -15.96 1.85
C ALA A 360 -17.95 -14.61 2.50
N CYS A 361 -18.94 -13.93 3.08
CA CYS A 361 -18.71 -12.68 3.80
C CYS A 361 -17.79 -12.88 5.02
N TRP A 362 -17.91 -13.99 5.76
CA TRP A 362 -17.04 -14.32 6.89
C TRP A 362 -15.64 -14.72 6.43
N ALA A 363 -15.51 -15.34 5.25
CA ALA A 363 -14.21 -15.63 4.66
C ALA A 363 -13.39 -14.35 4.38
N LEU A 364 -14.06 -13.28 3.95
CA LEU A 364 -13.47 -11.96 3.66
C LEU A 364 -13.37 -11.04 4.89
N ASP A 365 -13.95 -11.46 6.02
CA ASP A 365 -13.87 -10.76 7.28
C ASP A 365 -12.73 -11.35 8.13
N GLU A 366 -11.54 -10.78 7.98
CA GLU A 366 -10.36 -11.20 8.75
C GLU A 366 -10.57 -11.06 10.25
N ASP A 367 -11.36 -10.07 10.69
CA ASP A 367 -11.61 -9.82 12.11
C ASP A 367 -12.59 -10.82 12.70
N HIS A 368 -13.46 -11.40 11.86
CA HIS A 368 -14.24 -12.58 12.24
C HIS A 368 -13.28 -13.67 12.71
N TRP A 369 -12.52 -14.30 11.83
CA TRP A 369 -11.75 -15.49 12.19
C TRP A 369 -10.40 -15.21 12.88
N LEU A 370 -9.99 -13.95 13.05
CA LEU A 370 -8.87 -13.58 13.91
C LEU A 370 -9.31 -13.01 15.26
N GLY A 371 -10.60 -12.81 15.48
CA GLY A 371 -11.20 -12.21 16.67
C GLY A 371 -10.85 -10.73 16.88
N GLU A 372 -11.56 -10.08 17.80
CA GLU A 372 -11.24 -8.71 18.20
C GLU A 372 -9.84 -8.66 18.82
N VAL A 373 -8.93 -7.95 18.15
CA VAL A 373 -7.64 -7.60 18.72
C VAL A 373 -7.79 -6.28 19.44
N ASP A 374 -7.39 -6.21 20.72
CA ASP A 374 -7.27 -4.97 21.51
C ASP A 374 -6.46 -3.85 20.81
N HIS A 375 -5.72 -4.19 19.75
CA HIS A 375 -4.91 -3.30 18.93
C HIS A 375 -5.04 -3.62 17.43
N PRO A 376 -5.66 -2.73 16.61
CA PRO A 376 -5.87 -2.96 15.17
C PRO A 376 -4.57 -3.10 14.35
N ASP A 377 -3.42 -2.74 14.94
CA ASP A 377 -2.09 -2.90 14.32
C ASP A 377 -1.38 -4.20 14.72
N ARG A 378 -2.00 -5.07 15.51
CA ARG A 378 -1.42 -6.32 16.02
C ARG A 378 -2.30 -7.52 15.70
N HIS A 379 -2.46 -7.86 14.43
CA HIS A 379 -2.81 -9.24 14.16
C HIS A 379 -1.64 -10.11 14.64
N ASP A 380 -1.87 -10.99 15.62
CA ASP A 380 -0.86 -11.93 16.08
C ASP A 380 -0.41 -12.89 14.96
N ARG A 381 -1.19 -12.93 13.86
CA ARG A 381 -1.00 -13.81 12.69
C ARG A 381 -0.96 -13.02 11.37
N PRO A 382 0.05 -12.17 11.15
CA PRO A 382 0.13 -11.35 9.94
C PRO A 382 0.28 -12.19 8.66
N GLU A 383 0.88 -13.37 8.75
CA GLU A 383 1.08 -14.24 7.59
C GLU A 383 -0.24 -14.85 7.07
N ALA A 384 -1.15 -15.24 7.97
CA ALA A 384 -2.47 -15.75 7.60
C ALA A 384 -3.31 -14.67 6.89
N VAL A 385 -3.31 -13.43 7.39
CA VAL A 385 -3.97 -12.29 6.73
C VAL A 385 -3.42 -12.05 5.34
N LEU A 386 -2.09 -12.03 5.19
CA LEU A 386 -1.46 -11.74 3.90
C LEU A 386 -1.72 -12.86 2.89
N ALA A 387 -1.75 -14.12 3.33
CA ALA A 387 -2.10 -15.27 2.48
C ALA A 387 -3.59 -15.26 2.07
N ALA A 388 -4.49 -14.98 3.01
CA ALA A 388 -5.93 -14.85 2.74
C ALA A 388 -6.18 -13.74 1.70
N ARG A 389 -5.63 -12.54 1.92
CA ARG A 389 -5.81 -11.42 0.98
C ARG A 389 -5.27 -11.72 -0.41
N ALA A 390 -4.07 -12.30 -0.49
CA ALA A 390 -3.49 -12.68 -1.78
C ALA A 390 -4.36 -13.69 -2.54
N GLU A 391 -4.95 -14.66 -1.83
CA GLU A 391 -5.86 -15.62 -2.46
C GLU A 391 -7.18 -14.97 -2.90
N ALA A 392 -7.78 -14.13 -2.06
CA ALA A 392 -9.00 -13.41 -2.41
C ALA A 392 -8.77 -12.52 -3.64
N ASP A 393 -7.67 -11.77 -3.67
CA ASP A 393 -7.27 -10.94 -4.82
C ASP A 393 -7.12 -11.77 -6.09
N ARG A 394 -6.48 -12.94 -6.01
CA ARG A 394 -6.32 -13.87 -7.14
C ARG A 394 -7.67 -14.36 -7.67
N LEU A 395 -8.58 -14.75 -6.76
CA LEU A 395 -9.92 -15.22 -7.14
C LEU A 395 -10.75 -14.10 -7.78
N PHE A 396 -10.72 -12.90 -7.21
CA PHE A 396 -11.41 -11.74 -7.76
C PHE A 396 -10.86 -11.33 -9.13
N ASP A 397 -9.54 -11.30 -9.29
CA ASP A 397 -8.89 -10.95 -10.58
C ASP A 397 -9.22 -11.99 -11.66
N LEU A 398 -9.18 -13.28 -11.32
CA LEU A 398 -9.52 -14.36 -12.24
C LEU A 398 -10.99 -14.31 -12.69
N ALA A 399 -11.91 -14.05 -11.76
CA ALA A 399 -13.35 -14.10 -12.04
C ALA A 399 -13.89 -12.79 -12.63
N LEU A 400 -13.60 -11.65 -11.99
CA LEU A 400 -14.23 -10.37 -12.32
C LEU A 400 -13.34 -9.50 -13.20
N GLY A 401 -12.02 -9.74 -13.16
CA GLY A 401 -11.01 -8.97 -13.87
C GLY A 401 -11.23 -7.47 -13.70
N THR A 402 -11.52 -6.80 -14.82
CA THR A 402 -11.57 -5.34 -14.89
C THR A 402 -12.97 -4.80 -15.18
N ASP A 403 -14.01 -5.61 -14.98
CA ASP A 403 -15.41 -5.26 -15.24
C ASP A 403 -16.09 -4.62 -14.01
N PRO A 404 -16.32 -3.30 -13.98
CA PRO A 404 -16.94 -2.64 -12.83
C PRO A 404 -18.34 -3.16 -12.50
N ASP A 405 -19.10 -3.69 -13.47
CA ASP A 405 -20.44 -4.21 -13.24
C ASP A 405 -20.41 -5.56 -12.51
N ALA A 406 -19.54 -6.49 -12.94
CA ALA A 406 -19.32 -7.75 -12.22
C ALA A 406 -18.86 -7.50 -10.76
N TRP A 407 -17.96 -6.54 -10.55
CA TRP A 407 -17.54 -6.12 -9.21
C TRP A 407 -18.68 -5.55 -8.37
N TRP A 408 -19.59 -4.78 -8.98
CA TRP A 408 -20.76 -4.23 -8.31
C TRP A 408 -21.76 -5.33 -7.91
N GLU A 409 -22.03 -6.28 -8.81
CA GLU A 409 -22.93 -7.40 -8.54
C GLU A 409 -22.38 -8.34 -7.46
N ALA A 410 -21.07 -8.60 -7.46
CA ALA A 410 -20.41 -9.31 -6.37
C ALA A 410 -20.60 -8.58 -5.03
N ALA A 411 -20.39 -7.26 -5.00
CA ALA A 411 -20.55 -6.46 -3.79
C ALA A 411 -21.99 -6.41 -3.26
N ARG A 412 -22.99 -6.47 -4.15
CA ARG A 412 -24.42 -6.53 -3.80
C ARG A 412 -24.87 -7.89 -3.32
N THR A 413 -24.32 -8.96 -3.89
CA THR A 413 -24.73 -10.34 -3.60
C THR A 413 -24.08 -10.86 -2.32
N LEU A 414 -22.87 -10.39 -1.99
CA LEU A 414 -22.06 -10.89 -0.88
C LEU A 414 -22.77 -10.97 0.49
N PRO A 415 -23.56 -9.97 0.95
CA PRO A 415 -24.13 -9.99 2.30
C PRO A 415 -25.07 -11.18 2.55
N ASP A 416 -25.85 -11.57 1.54
CA ASP A 416 -26.88 -12.61 1.66
C ASP A 416 -26.44 -13.96 1.06
N PHE A 417 -25.18 -14.07 0.61
CA PHE A 417 -24.69 -15.27 -0.06
C PHE A 417 -24.17 -16.31 0.94
N ALA A 418 -24.91 -17.41 1.07
CA ALA A 418 -24.61 -18.49 2.00
C ALA A 418 -23.45 -19.41 1.57
N GLY A 419 -22.99 -19.33 0.32
CA GLY A 419 -21.92 -20.17 -0.23
C GLY A 419 -20.51 -19.60 -0.03
N THR A 420 -19.49 -20.25 -0.60
CA THR A 420 -18.08 -19.83 -0.49
C THR A 420 -17.76 -18.69 -1.46
N LEU A 421 -16.64 -18.00 -1.27
CA LEU A 421 -16.20 -16.96 -2.20
C LEU A 421 -16.08 -17.47 -3.65
N PRO A 422 -15.43 -18.63 -3.95
CA PRO A 422 -15.45 -19.19 -5.30
C PRO A 422 -16.86 -19.38 -5.89
N HIS A 423 -17.82 -19.86 -5.10
CA HIS A 423 -19.19 -20.06 -5.57
C HIS A 423 -19.91 -18.74 -5.86
N LEU A 424 -19.68 -17.70 -5.05
CA LEU A 424 -20.19 -16.35 -5.31
C LEU A 424 -19.68 -15.83 -6.65
N LEU A 425 -18.37 -15.95 -6.87
CA LEU A 425 -17.71 -15.43 -8.06
C LEU A 425 -18.18 -16.15 -9.33
N LEU A 426 -18.28 -17.48 -9.31
CA LEU A 426 -18.86 -18.26 -10.41
C LEU A 426 -20.30 -17.83 -10.72
N ARG A 427 -21.12 -17.63 -9.68
CA ARG A 427 -22.52 -17.17 -9.85
C ARG A 427 -22.61 -15.80 -10.53
N VAL A 428 -21.69 -14.89 -10.20
CA VAL A 428 -21.65 -13.54 -10.76
C VAL A 428 -21.16 -13.57 -12.22
N THR A 429 -20.20 -14.42 -12.56
CA THR A 429 -19.64 -14.50 -13.92
C THR A 429 -20.52 -15.28 -14.89
N ASP A 430 -21.17 -16.36 -14.43
CA ASP A 430 -21.91 -17.28 -15.32
C ASP A 430 -23.36 -16.84 -15.58
N GLY A 431 -23.81 -15.71 -15.00
CA GLY A 431 -25.16 -15.19 -15.20
C GLY A 431 -26.23 -16.16 -14.68
N GLY A 432 -26.37 -16.25 -13.35
CA GLY A 432 -27.21 -17.22 -12.64
C GLY A 432 -28.51 -17.65 -13.33
N SER A 433 -28.48 -18.83 -13.94
CA SER A 433 -29.65 -19.66 -14.21
C SER A 433 -29.45 -21.00 -13.49
N VAL A 434 -29.85 -21.07 -12.22
CA VAL A 434 -30.19 -22.33 -11.55
C VAL A 434 -31.55 -22.13 -10.86
N PRO A 435 -32.55 -23.01 -11.06
CA PRO A 435 -33.91 -22.79 -10.58
C PRO A 435 -33.97 -22.74 -9.05
N LYS A 436 -34.85 -21.91 -8.51
CA LYS A 436 -35.25 -21.99 -7.10
C LYS A 436 -35.72 -23.43 -6.80
N PRO A 437 -35.28 -24.05 -5.69
CA PRO A 437 -35.95 -25.23 -5.20
C PRO A 437 -37.36 -24.84 -4.77
N SER A 438 -38.34 -25.53 -5.34
CA SER A 438 -39.77 -25.46 -5.00
C SER A 438 -40.05 -25.99 -3.60
#